data_AF-A0A0F8XC43-F1
#
_entry.id   AF-A0A0F8XC43-F1
#
_cell.length_a   1.000
_cell.length_b   1.000
_cell.length_c   1.000
_cell.angle_alpha   90.00
_cell.angle_beta   90.00
_cell.angle_gamma   90.00
#
_symmetry.space_group_name_H-M   'P 1'
#
loop_
_entity.id
_entity.type
_entity.pdbx_description
1 polymer ?
#
loop_
_entity_poly.entity_id
_entity_poly.type
_entity_poly.pdbx_seq_one_letter_code
_entity_poly.pdbx_strand_id
1 'polypeptide(L)'
;LFDGDGYKIFEEIYGTYVYATYADISYEYMEGGGNFESIMSPSSSLNIDRDLGGTSLELTRSPSSTTTINRGGTDWTSLVNARTQGDAYTTANLQTNAVPIIESWEVDGSSSTSTSLTCAKPSGVQIGDLLVLLPFNDDTTNTDQFINNKNGWTLAAEAGSTTSDSHIGFYYRVADGTEPSSETVTAASADDWGMWYLRISGVDTSDVIEAVGSDVIANTQNLDITGVTTSKSNSLILYLQAFDGGDEYPYSVAGTGFVEFDEYRSGSSNGDASASFGYRNMVSAGASGTATVTASGGSDGQVGFQVAINSGGNGNPDSNYLRATDFDFSAIPDNALIDGITVEVDRYASISSSVSDYSIQLRDSGGPKGS
;
A
#
# COMPACT_ATOMS: atom_id res chain seq x y z
N LEU A 1 15.70 22.14 58.69
CA LEU A 1 16.51 23.28 59.17
C LEU A 1 17.64 23.44 58.17
N PHE A 2 17.67 24.55 57.41
CA PHE A 2 18.74 24.87 56.47
C PHE A 2 19.72 25.85 57.14
N ASP A 3 21.01 25.58 57.01
CA ASP A 3 22.06 26.43 56.39
C ASP A 3 23.18 25.45 55.96
N GLY A 4 24.11 25.70 55.06
CA GLY A 4 24.50 26.86 54.28
C GLY A 4 25.83 26.49 53.59
N ASP A 5 25.89 26.69 52.28
CA ASP A 5 27.11 26.72 51.45
C ASP A 5 27.89 25.41 51.22
N GLY A 6 27.40 24.66 50.24
CA GLY A 6 28.21 23.74 49.45
C GLY A 6 27.89 23.93 47.97
N TYR A 7 28.64 24.80 47.30
CA TYR A 7 28.65 24.88 45.83
C TYR A 7 28.92 23.48 45.26
N LYS A 8 27.91 22.86 44.67
CA LYS A 8 28.07 21.82 43.66
C LYS A 8 27.53 22.38 42.36
N ILE A 9 28.46 22.60 41.42
CA ILE A 9 28.15 22.74 40.01
C ILE A 9 27.52 21.40 39.60
N PHE A 10 26.21 21.40 39.36
CA PHE A 10 25.60 20.31 38.62
C PHE A 10 25.87 20.57 37.15
N GLU A 11 26.55 19.62 36.52
CA GLU A 11 26.57 19.48 35.07
C GLU A 11 25.15 19.61 34.53
N GLU A 12 25.00 20.51 33.57
CA GLU A 12 23.79 20.74 32.82
C GLU A 12 23.52 19.50 31.95
N ILE A 13 22.77 18.54 32.49
CA ILE A 13 22.21 17.43 31.71
C ILE A 13 20.96 17.98 31.01
N TYR A 14 21.13 18.56 29.82
CA TYR A 14 20.01 18.65 28.88
C TYR A 14 19.78 17.30 28.23
N GLY A 15 18.84 16.56 28.77
CA GLY A 15 18.31 15.34 28.18
C GLY A 15 16.82 15.24 28.49
N THR A 16 16.03 16.16 27.95
CA THR A 16 14.56 16.06 28.01
C THR A 16 14.12 15.11 26.89
N TYR A 17 13.78 13.88 27.24
CA TYR A 17 12.97 13.03 26.36
C TYR A 17 11.53 13.54 26.41
N VAL A 18 11.08 14.17 25.32
CA VAL A 18 9.68 14.56 25.12
C VAL A 18 9.00 13.44 24.37
N TYR A 19 8.10 12.71 25.04
CA TYR A 19 7.09 11.91 24.36
C TYR A 19 5.92 12.84 24.05
N ALA A 20 5.75 13.20 22.79
CA ALA A 20 4.63 14.02 22.35
C ALA A 20 3.37 13.15 22.20
N THR A 21 2.49 13.21 23.19
CA THR A 21 1.05 13.08 22.95
C THR A 21 0.41 14.42 23.32
N TYR A 22 -0.11 15.11 22.30
CA TYR A 22 -0.88 16.37 22.33
C TYR A 22 -0.82 17.19 23.63
N ALA A 23 0.17 18.08 23.75
CA ALA A 23 0.12 19.20 24.68
C ALA A 23 0.89 20.39 24.11
N ASP A 24 0.27 21.57 24.17
CA ASP A 24 0.84 22.85 23.75
C ASP A 24 2.15 23.15 24.49
N ILE A 25 3.21 23.46 23.74
CA ILE A 25 4.48 23.94 24.28
C ILE A 25 4.45 25.46 24.27
N SER A 26 4.24 26.07 25.44
CA SER A 26 4.48 27.50 25.66
C SER A 26 5.88 27.72 26.23
N TYR A 27 6.67 28.59 25.60
CA TYR A 27 7.90 29.12 26.18
C TYR A 27 7.72 30.62 26.50
N GLU A 28 8.25 31.03 27.65
CA GLU A 28 8.19 32.40 28.14
C GLU A 28 9.53 33.09 27.81
N TYR A 29 9.47 34.14 27.01
CA TYR A 29 10.65 34.95 26.67
C TYR A 29 10.74 36.12 27.66
N MET A 30 11.67 36.02 28.61
CA MET A 30 12.00 37.10 29.53
C MET A 30 13.08 37.98 28.90
N GLU A 31 12.67 39.00 28.14
CA GLU A 31 13.59 40.05 27.72
C GLU A 31 13.73 41.08 28.84
N GLY A 32 14.98 41.37 29.20
CA GLY A 32 15.31 42.13 30.39
C GLY A 32 14.89 43.60 30.36
N GLY A 33 14.49 44.09 31.53
CA GLY A 33 14.73 45.48 31.94
C GLY A 33 13.62 46.47 31.63
N GLY A 34 12.55 46.45 32.43
CA GLY A 34 11.59 47.57 32.49
C GLY A 34 10.48 47.31 33.49
N ASN A 35 10.50 48.02 34.61
CA ASN A 35 9.47 47.97 35.66
C ASN A 35 8.09 48.35 35.11
N PHE A 36 7.20 47.39 34.82
CA PHE A 36 5.74 47.52 35.02
C PHE A 36 5.12 46.12 35.11
N GLU A 37 4.45 45.84 36.23
CA GLU A 37 3.59 44.67 36.39
C GLU A 37 2.37 44.81 35.48
N SER A 38 2.25 43.93 34.48
CA SER A 38 0.96 43.62 33.89
C SER A 38 0.87 42.14 33.56
N ILE A 39 0.27 41.38 34.47
CA ILE A 39 -0.18 40.01 34.21
C ILE A 39 -1.38 40.13 33.27
N MET A 40 -1.22 39.79 32.00
CA MET A 40 -2.33 39.50 31.08
C MET A 40 -2.23 38.06 30.62
N SER A 41 -3.32 37.30 30.83
CA SER A 41 -3.48 35.94 30.32
C SER A 41 -3.56 35.95 28.79
N PRO A 42 -2.99 34.97 28.07
CA PRO A 42 -2.98 34.98 26.63
C PRO A 42 -4.37 34.63 26.09
N SER A 43 -4.99 35.59 25.42
CA SER A 43 -5.99 35.29 24.39
C SER A 43 -5.26 35.28 23.06
N SER A 44 -5.18 34.10 22.44
CA SER A 44 -4.83 33.80 21.03
C SER A 44 -3.67 34.59 20.40
N SER A 45 -2.60 33.87 20.09
CA SER A 45 -1.37 34.36 19.45
C SER A 45 -1.61 35.09 18.12
N LEU A 46 -0.94 36.24 18.02
CA LEU A 46 -0.88 37.13 16.87
C LEU A 46 0.20 36.67 15.86
N ASN A 47 -0.02 37.10 14.63
CA ASN A 47 0.87 37.06 13.47
C ASN A 47 2.30 37.51 13.78
N ILE A 48 3.27 36.82 13.16
CA ILE A 48 4.63 37.32 12.98
C ILE A 48 4.58 38.36 11.85
N ASP A 49 4.45 39.63 12.21
CA ASP A 49 4.71 40.75 11.31
C ASP A 49 6.21 41.09 11.40
N ARG A 50 6.97 40.83 10.33
CA ARG A 50 8.35 41.28 10.20
C ARG A 50 8.32 42.65 9.54
N ASP A 51 8.24 43.68 10.36
CA ASP A 51 8.50 45.06 9.95
C ASP A 51 9.94 45.17 9.43
N LEU A 52 10.07 45.42 8.12
CA LEU A 52 11.32 45.77 7.46
C LEU A 52 11.26 47.26 7.08
N GLY A 53 11.59 48.13 8.04
CA GLY A 53 12.19 49.44 7.80
C GLY A 53 11.54 50.30 6.72
N GLY A 54 10.26 50.64 6.88
CA GLY A 54 9.58 51.64 6.05
C GLY A 54 8.92 52.71 6.93
N THR A 55 9.38 53.95 6.83
CA THR A 55 8.73 55.09 7.49
C THR A 55 7.42 55.44 6.77
N SER A 56 6.31 54.84 7.18
CA SER A 56 4.98 55.34 6.80
C SER A 56 4.00 55.24 7.96
N LEU A 57 3.62 56.41 8.47
CA LEU A 57 2.46 56.61 9.35
C LEU A 57 1.18 56.50 8.52
N GLU A 58 0.62 55.30 8.36
CA GLU A 58 -0.82 55.17 8.07
C GLU A 58 -1.46 54.05 8.90
N LEU A 59 -2.46 54.48 9.66
CA LEU A 59 -3.28 53.71 10.58
C LEU A 59 -4.46 53.11 9.80
N THR A 60 -4.80 51.86 10.13
CA THR A 60 -6.13 51.22 9.98
C THR A 60 -6.51 50.70 8.59
N ARG A 61 -6.64 49.36 8.48
CA ARG A 61 -7.93 48.65 8.26
C ARG A 61 -7.74 47.13 8.36
N SER A 62 -8.64 46.49 9.10
CA SER A 62 -8.81 45.04 9.15
C SER A 62 -9.39 44.51 7.82
N PRO A 63 -9.10 43.25 7.44
CA PRO A 63 -10.10 42.48 6.75
C PRO A 63 -10.42 41.18 7.50
N SER A 64 -11.69 41.03 7.84
CA SER A 64 -12.37 39.76 7.77
C SER A 64 -12.28 39.23 6.33
N SER A 65 -11.77 38.00 6.18
CA SER A 65 -11.45 37.28 4.94
C SER A 65 -10.10 37.64 4.31
N THR A 66 -9.18 36.67 4.33
CA THR A 66 -7.94 36.68 3.55
C THR A 66 -8.17 35.92 2.25
N THR A 67 -8.61 36.62 1.21
CA THR A 67 -8.29 36.26 -0.17
C THR A 67 -6.95 36.90 -0.54
N THR A 68 -6.05 36.05 -1.05
CA THR A 68 -4.80 36.36 -1.77
C THR A 68 -3.65 37.09 -1.06
N ILE A 69 -2.49 36.45 -1.04
CA ILE A 69 -1.19 37.09 -0.78
C ILE A 69 -0.70 37.67 -2.10
N ASN A 70 -0.80 38.99 -2.26
CA ASN A 70 -0.26 39.70 -3.41
C ASN A 70 1.22 40.03 -3.16
N ARG A 71 2.13 39.23 -3.72
CA ARG A 71 3.56 39.59 -3.82
C ARG A 71 3.81 40.22 -5.19
N GLY A 72 4.03 41.53 -5.22
CA GLY A 72 4.70 42.18 -6.35
C GLY A 72 3.94 42.24 -7.68
N GLY A 73 2.63 42.50 -7.67
CA GLY A 73 1.93 42.96 -8.88
C GLY A 73 1.59 41.89 -9.91
N THR A 74 1.65 40.61 -9.54
CA THR A 74 1.21 39.51 -10.43
C THR A 74 -0.02 38.84 -9.83
N ASP A 75 -1.12 38.82 -10.59
CA ASP A 75 -2.39 38.21 -10.21
C ASP A 75 -2.30 36.69 -10.34
N TRP A 76 -2.42 35.98 -9.22
CA TRP A 76 -2.33 34.52 -9.11
C TRP A 76 -3.70 33.83 -9.27
N THR A 77 -4.75 34.54 -9.67
CA THR A 77 -6.08 33.94 -9.92
C THR A 77 -6.17 33.14 -11.23
N SER A 78 -5.09 33.12 -12.02
CA SER A 78 -5.02 32.42 -13.30
C SER A 78 -3.95 31.33 -13.29
N LEU A 79 -4.39 30.07 -13.40
CA LEU A 79 -3.54 28.88 -13.65
C LEU A 79 -2.64 29.01 -14.89
N VAL A 80 -2.89 30.01 -15.75
CA VAL A 80 -2.14 30.25 -16.98
C VAL A 80 -0.75 30.83 -16.70
N ASN A 81 -0.52 31.47 -15.55
CA ASN A 81 0.78 32.09 -15.25
C ASN A 81 1.86 31.09 -14.79
N ALA A 82 1.47 29.92 -14.26
CA ALA A 82 2.43 28.88 -13.87
C ALA A 82 3.10 28.21 -15.09
N ARG A 83 2.43 28.16 -16.25
CA ARG A 83 3.01 27.61 -17.49
C ARG A 83 4.07 28.50 -18.14
N THR A 84 4.15 29.78 -17.76
CA THR A 84 5.03 30.75 -18.45
C THR A 84 6.39 30.89 -17.78
N GLN A 85 6.60 30.28 -16.61
CA GLN A 85 7.89 30.38 -15.89
C GLN A 85 8.88 29.26 -16.21
N GLY A 86 8.50 28.22 -16.96
CA GLY A 86 9.44 27.14 -17.30
C GLY A 86 9.89 26.32 -16.08
N ASP A 87 9.20 26.46 -14.94
CA ASP A 87 9.46 25.67 -13.75
C ASP A 87 8.96 24.24 -13.99
N ALA A 88 9.92 23.34 -14.21
CA ALA A 88 9.68 21.92 -14.25
C ALA A 88 9.30 21.45 -12.84
N TYR A 89 8.01 21.22 -12.62
CA TYR A 89 7.57 20.55 -11.40
C TYR A 89 7.93 19.07 -11.50
N THR A 90 9.03 18.69 -10.86
CA THR A 90 9.38 17.30 -10.58
C THR A 90 8.40 16.77 -9.55
N THR A 91 7.50 15.88 -9.95
CA THR A 91 6.68 15.13 -9.01
C THR A 91 7.56 14.05 -8.38
N ALA A 92 7.99 14.26 -7.13
CA ALA A 92 8.69 13.24 -6.36
C ALA A 92 7.70 12.15 -5.95
N ASN A 93 7.77 10.99 -6.59
CA ASN A 93 6.98 9.83 -6.21
C ASN A 93 7.70 9.12 -5.06
N LEU A 94 7.14 9.19 -3.85
CA LEU A 94 7.67 8.49 -2.67
C LEU A 94 7.44 6.98 -2.85
N GLN A 95 8.41 6.28 -3.44
CA GLN A 95 8.36 4.82 -3.53
C GLN A 95 8.85 4.24 -2.21
N THR A 96 7.93 4.10 -1.26
CA THR A 96 8.18 3.32 -0.03
C THR A 96 8.25 1.84 -0.38
N ASN A 97 8.98 1.05 0.42
CA ASN A 97 8.89 -0.42 0.37
C ASN A 97 7.48 -0.83 0.79
N ALA A 98 6.57 -0.75 -0.17
CA ALA A 98 5.18 -1.03 0.02
C ALA A 98 4.95 -2.53 -0.12
N VAL A 99 4.00 -3.01 0.67
CA VAL A 99 3.36 -4.30 0.46
C VAL A 99 2.74 -4.29 -0.95
N PRO A 100 2.81 -5.39 -1.73
CA PRO A 100 2.10 -5.49 -3.00
C PRO A 100 0.65 -5.06 -2.88
N ILE A 101 0.12 -4.42 -3.92
CA ILE A 101 -1.21 -3.81 -3.89
C ILE A 101 -2.07 -4.51 -4.93
N ILE A 102 -3.27 -4.97 -4.55
CA ILE A 102 -4.28 -5.41 -5.50
C ILE A 102 -4.87 -4.16 -6.16
N GLU A 103 -4.50 -3.91 -7.41
CA GLU A 103 -4.84 -2.69 -8.15
C GLU A 103 -6.25 -2.75 -8.75
N SER A 104 -6.62 -3.93 -9.25
CA SER A 104 -7.88 -4.17 -9.96
C SER A 104 -8.10 -5.66 -10.14
N TRP A 105 -9.36 -6.06 -10.32
CA TRP A 105 -9.74 -7.43 -10.58
C TRP A 105 -10.99 -7.47 -11.45
N GLU A 106 -11.18 -8.61 -12.12
CA GLU A 106 -12.43 -8.99 -12.78
C GLU A 106 -12.88 -10.32 -12.18
N VAL A 107 -14.18 -10.61 -12.30
CA VAL A 107 -14.77 -11.89 -11.88
C VAL A 107 -15.75 -12.36 -12.93
N ASP A 108 -15.77 -13.66 -13.18
CA ASP A 108 -16.77 -14.33 -14.02
C ASP A 108 -17.16 -15.66 -13.38
N GLY A 109 -18.31 -16.20 -13.78
CA GLY A 109 -18.81 -17.47 -13.27
C GLY A 109 -20.01 -17.99 -14.06
N SER A 110 -20.28 -19.28 -13.85
CA SER A 110 -21.31 -20.01 -14.59
C SER A 110 -22.00 -21.03 -13.68
N SER A 111 -23.33 -20.95 -13.62
CA SER A 111 -24.23 -21.98 -13.09
C SER A 111 -24.57 -23.06 -14.14
N SER A 112 -23.76 -23.12 -15.21
CA SER A 112 -23.82 -24.20 -16.20
C SER A 112 -22.54 -25.00 -16.11
N THR A 113 -22.71 -26.30 -15.84
CA THR A 113 -21.61 -27.25 -15.75
C THR A 113 -20.72 -27.22 -16.98
N SER A 114 -19.43 -27.02 -16.77
CA SER A 114 -18.44 -26.94 -17.84
C SER A 114 -17.04 -27.24 -17.34
N THR A 115 -16.16 -27.66 -18.26
CA THR A 115 -14.74 -27.89 -17.94
C THR A 115 -13.88 -26.65 -18.16
N SER A 116 -14.42 -25.54 -18.68
CA SER A 116 -13.64 -24.30 -18.85
C SER A 116 -14.43 -23.02 -18.57
N LEU A 117 -13.79 -22.03 -17.94
CA LEU A 117 -14.30 -20.69 -17.67
C LEU A 117 -13.28 -19.67 -18.15
N THR A 118 -13.79 -18.61 -18.76
CA THR A 118 -12.97 -17.51 -19.28
C THR A 118 -13.32 -16.25 -18.51
N CYS A 119 -12.31 -15.57 -17.97
CA CYS A 119 -12.48 -14.28 -17.30
C CYS A 119 -11.73 -13.19 -18.05
N ALA A 120 -12.31 -12.00 -18.12
CA ALA A 120 -11.68 -10.84 -18.74
C ALA A 120 -10.42 -10.44 -17.96
N LYS A 121 -9.38 -9.98 -18.68
CA LYS A 121 -8.19 -9.44 -18.04
C LYS A 121 -8.53 -8.10 -17.37
N PRO A 122 -8.13 -7.87 -16.10
CA PRO A 122 -8.33 -6.59 -15.45
C PRO A 122 -7.65 -5.44 -16.20
N SER A 123 -8.22 -4.24 -16.08
CA SER A 123 -7.69 -3.06 -16.75
C SER A 123 -6.36 -2.57 -16.15
N GLY A 124 -5.59 -1.81 -16.94
CA GLY A 124 -4.40 -1.12 -16.44
C GLY A 124 -3.16 -1.98 -16.20
N VAL A 125 -3.16 -3.26 -16.61
CA VAL A 125 -2.00 -4.17 -16.49
C VAL A 125 -0.74 -3.55 -17.12
N GLN A 126 0.34 -3.51 -16.34
CA GLN A 126 1.66 -3.06 -16.74
C GLN A 126 2.66 -4.22 -16.72
N ILE A 127 3.72 -4.12 -17.52
CA ILE A 127 4.84 -5.08 -17.46
C ILE A 127 5.42 -5.06 -16.04
N GLY A 128 5.58 -6.25 -15.45
CA GLY A 128 6.08 -6.44 -14.09
C GLY A 128 4.99 -6.56 -13.02
N ASP A 129 3.71 -6.29 -13.35
CA ASP A 129 2.61 -6.62 -12.45
C ASP A 129 2.49 -8.14 -12.28
N LEU A 130 2.04 -8.59 -11.11
CA LEU A 130 1.60 -9.95 -10.91
C LEU A 130 0.14 -10.09 -11.33
N LEU A 131 -0.12 -11.11 -12.12
CA LEU A 131 -1.43 -11.52 -12.55
C LEU A 131 -1.78 -12.81 -11.83
N VAL A 132 -2.98 -12.87 -11.27
CA VAL A 132 -3.44 -14.01 -10.46
C VAL A 132 -4.80 -14.49 -10.96
N LEU A 133 -4.97 -15.79 -11.14
CA LEU A 133 -6.28 -16.40 -11.37
C LEU A 133 -6.65 -17.26 -10.17
N LEU A 134 -7.85 -17.03 -9.64
CA LEU A 134 -8.41 -17.76 -8.50
C LEU A 134 -9.67 -18.51 -8.94
N PRO A 135 -9.54 -19.62 -9.69
CA PRO A 135 -10.67 -20.44 -10.07
C PRO A 135 -11.18 -21.24 -8.86
N PHE A 136 -12.47 -21.47 -8.79
CA PHE A 136 -13.11 -22.31 -7.78
C PHE A 136 -14.35 -23.00 -8.35
N ASN A 137 -14.61 -24.24 -7.97
CA ASN A 137 -15.76 -25.02 -8.45
C ASN A 137 -16.39 -25.88 -7.34
N ASP A 138 -17.57 -26.43 -7.63
CA ASP A 138 -18.40 -27.25 -6.74
C ASP A 138 -18.15 -28.76 -6.93
N ASP A 139 -16.90 -29.16 -7.24
CA ASP A 139 -16.61 -30.54 -7.60
C ASP A 139 -16.42 -31.46 -6.38
N THR A 140 -17.30 -32.48 -6.31
CA THR A 140 -17.34 -33.52 -5.28
C THR A 140 -16.15 -34.46 -5.20
N THR A 141 -15.13 -34.38 -6.06
CA THR A 141 -14.11 -35.42 -6.16
C THR A 141 -12.86 -35.13 -5.33
N ASN A 142 -12.03 -36.16 -5.11
CA ASN A 142 -10.67 -35.99 -4.55
C ASN A 142 -9.62 -35.80 -5.65
N THR A 143 -10.04 -35.48 -6.87
CA THR A 143 -9.12 -35.23 -7.99
C THR A 143 -8.83 -33.75 -8.02
N ASP A 144 -7.54 -33.39 -8.06
CA ASP A 144 -7.10 -32.03 -8.39
C ASP A 144 -7.83 -31.57 -9.67
N GLN A 145 -8.64 -30.53 -9.53
CA GLN A 145 -9.40 -29.92 -10.60
C GLN A 145 -8.51 -29.05 -11.48
N PHE A 146 -7.51 -28.40 -10.92
CA PHE A 146 -6.70 -27.41 -11.62
C PHE A 146 -5.32 -27.98 -11.99
N ILE A 147 -5.04 -28.06 -13.29
CA ILE A 147 -3.77 -28.63 -13.77
C ILE A 147 -2.76 -27.52 -14.04
N ASN A 148 -1.49 -27.74 -13.67
CA ASN A 148 -0.38 -26.85 -14.02
C ASN A 148 0.05 -27.00 -15.50
N ASN A 149 -0.88 -26.81 -16.43
CA ASN A 149 -0.66 -26.95 -17.88
C ASN A 149 -0.92 -25.66 -18.66
N LYS A 150 -1.24 -24.56 -17.97
CA LYS A 150 -1.54 -23.28 -18.59
C LYS A 150 -0.26 -22.56 -18.98
N ASN A 151 -0.01 -22.40 -20.28
CA ASN A 151 1.23 -21.82 -20.79
C ASN A 151 1.47 -20.40 -20.25
N GLY A 152 2.67 -20.15 -19.73
CA GLY A 152 3.06 -18.87 -19.14
C GLY A 152 2.54 -18.63 -17.71
N TRP A 153 1.74 -19.55 -17.18
CA TRP A 153 1.21 -19.49 -15.83
C TRP A 153 1.80 -20.60 -14.97
N THR A 154 1.90 -20.34 -13.67
CA THR A 154 2.32 -21.32 -12.66
C THR A 154 1.16 -21.54 -11.70
N LEU A 155 0.73 -22.79 -11.51
CA LEU A 155 -0.14 -23.16 -10.40
C LEU A 155 0.70 -23.24 -9.11
N ALA A 156 0.41 -22.36 -8.15
CA ALA A 156 1.12 -22.31 -6.86
C ALA A 156 0.51 -23.28 -5.85
N ALA A 157 -0.82 -23.37 -5.83
CA ALA A 157 -1.56 -24.23 -4.93
C ALA A 157 -2.96 -24.52 -5.48
N GLU A 158 -3.52 -25.61 -4.99
CA GLU A 158 -4.92 -25.98 -5.13
C GLU A 158 -5.31 -26.73 -3.86
N ALA A 159 -6.57 -26.58 -3.46
CA ALA A 159 -7.15 -27.37 -2.39
C ALA A 159 -8.60 -27.72 -2.72
N GLY A 160 -9.00 -28.94 -2.38
CA GLY A 160 -10.37 -29.42 -2.51
C GLY A 160 -10.47 -30.93 -2.28
N SER A 161 -11.68 -31.42 -2.06
CA SER A 161 -11.93 -32.85 -1.79
C SER A 161 -13.43 -33.19 -1.78
N THR A 162 -13.71 -34.48 -1.72
CA THR A 162 -15.04 -35.03 -1.34
C THR A 162 -15.58 -34.56 0.01
N THR A 163 -14.77 -33.94 0.88
CA THR A 163 -15.22 -33.42 2.18
C THR A 163 -15.67 -31.97 2.11
N SER A 164 -15.03 -31.17 1.26
CA SER A 164 -15.41 -29.77 1.01
C SER A 164 -16.44 -29.64 -0.10
N ASP A 165 -16.58 -30.67 -0.94
CA ASP A 165 -17.42 -30.67 -2.15
C ASP A 165 -17.15 -29.45 -3.04
N SER A 166 -15.91 -28.98 -3.01
CA SER A 166 -15.48 -27.76 -3.66
C SER A 166 -13.96 -27.72 -3.77
N HIS A 167 -13.48 -27.01 -4.78
CA HIS A 167 -12.05 -26.78 -5.02
C HIS A 167 -11.75 -25.31 -5.26
N ILE A 168 -10.54 -24.88 -4.92
CA ILE A 168 -10.03 -23.54 -5.22
C ILE A 168 -8.54 -23.60 -5.59
N GLY A 169 -8.17 -22.88 -6.64
CA GLY A 169 -6.80 -22.82 -7.18
C GLY A 169 -6.16 -21.44 -7.07
N PHE A 170 -4.83 -21.40 -7.13
CA PHE A 170 -4.05 -20.18 -7.21
C PHE A 170 -3.05 -20.28 -8.37
N TYR A 171 -3.37 -19.65 -9.50
CA TYR A 171 -2.42 -19.47 -10.60
C TYR A 171 -1.81 -18.09 -10.55
N TYR A 172 -0.55 -17.99 -10.97
CA TYR A 172 0.08 -16.69 -11.16
C TYR A 172 0.98 -16.62 -12.39
N ARG A 173 1.18 -15.39 -12.85
CA ARG A 173 2.09 -15.01 -13.94
C ARG A 173 2.59 -13.59 -13.72
N VAL A 174 3.85 -13.32 -14.02
CA VAL A 174 4.35 -11.94 -14.13
C VAL A 174 4.00 -11.39 -15.51
N ALA A 175 3.37 -10.23 -15.56
CA ALA A 175 2.98 -9.56 -16.78
C ALA A 175 4.21 -9.16 -17.61
N ASP A 176 4.24 -9.55 -18.87
CA ASP A 176 5.31 -9.25 -19.84
C ASP A 176 4.79 -8.50 -21.08
N GLY A 177 3.49 -8.19 -21.11
CA GLY A 177 2.83 -7.47 -22.19
C GLY A 177 2.29 -8.38 -23.30
N THR A 178 2.44 -9.70 -23.17
CA THR A 178 1.91 -10.68 -24.14
C THR A 178 0.59 -11.30 -23.69
N GLU A 179 0.04 -10.88 -22.55
CA GLU A 179 -1.18 -11.45 -22.01
C GLU A 179 -2.39 -11.15 -22.90
N PRO A 180 -3.24 -12.14 -23.18
CA PRO A 180 -4.46 -11.95 -23.95
C PRO A 180 -5.45 -10.99 -23.26
N SER A 181 -6.54 -10.63 -23.94
CA SER A 181 -7.62 -9.81 -23.36
C SER A 181 -8.44 -10.56 -22.30
N SER A 182 -8.33 -11.88 -22.24
CA SER A 182 -9.05 -12.76 -21.34
C SER A 182 -8.25 -14.05 -21.15
N GLU A 183 -8.42 -14.70 -20.01
CA GLU A 183 -7.76 -15.97 -19.72
C GLU A 183 -8.79 -17.06 -19.45
N THR A 184 -8.52 -18.25 -19.99
CA THR A 184 -9.34 -19.45 -19.76
C THR A 184 -8.61 -20.41 -18.83
N VAL A 185 -9.28 -20.88 -17.78
CA VAL A 185 -8.85 -22.01 -16.96
C VAL A 185 -9.63 -23.25 -17.38
N THR A 186 -9.05 -24.43 -17.21
CA THR A 186 -9.70 -25.71 -17.49
C THR A 186 -9.64 -26.59 -16.25
N ALA A 187 -10.78 -27.17 -15.88
CA ALA A 187 -10.93 -28.10 -14.78
C ALA A 187 -10.87 -29.57 -15.27
N ALA A 188 -10.60 -30.50 -14.35
CA ALA A 188 -10.56 -31.94 -14.63
C ALA A 188 -11.96 -32.52 -14.90
N SER A 189 -12.98 -32.03 -14.18
CA SER A 189 -14.39 -32.36 -14.38
C SER A 189 -15.18 -31.19 -14.94
N ALA A 190 -16.40 -31.46 -15.40
CA ALA A 190 -17.36 -30.41 -15.71
C ALA A 190 -18.18 -30.10 -14.47
N ASP A 191 -18.15 -28.85 -14.03
CA ASP A 191 -18.92 -28.40 -12.87
C ASP A 191 -19.31 -26.93 -12.98
N ASP A 192 -20.10 -26.46 -12.01
CA ASP A 192 -20.42 -25.07 -11.78
C ASP A 192 -19.27 -24.39 -11.05
N TRP A 193 -18.95 -23.15 -11.45
CA TRP A 193 -17.70 -22.52 -11.01
C TRP A 193 -17.63 -21.02 -11.25
N GLY A 194 -16.67 -20.39 -10.57
CA GLY A 194 -16.29 -19.00 -10.75
C GLY A 194 -14.78 -18.82 -10.81
N MET A 195 -14.34 -17.62 -11.19
CA MET A 195 -12.93 -17.27 -11.22
C MET A 195 -12.72 -15.77 -11.10
N TRP A 196 -11.83 -15.38 -10.19
CA TRP A 196 -11.26 -14.03 -10.19
C TRP A 196 -10.02 -13.96 -11.06
N TYR A 197 -9.82 -12.79 -11.69
CA TYR A 197 -8.59 -12.42 -12.38
C TYR A 197 -8.07 -11.10 -11.81
N LEU A 198 -7.03 -11.16 -10.99
CA LEU A 198 -6.47 -10.04 -10.25
C LEU A 198 -5.21 -9.50 -10.93
N ARG A 199 -5.00 -8.19 -10.76
CA ARG A 199 -3.75 -7.47 -11.04
C ARG A 199 -3.18 -6.96 -9.72
N ILE A 200 -1.93 -7.30 -9.45
CA ILE A 200 -1.21 -6.93 -8.23
C ILE A 200 0.09 -6.22 -8.61
N SER A 201 0.29 -4.98 -8.15
CA SER A 201 1.52 -4.22 -8.39
C SER A 201 2.51 -4.36 -7.23
N GLY A 202 3.77 -3.96 -7.46
CA GLY A 202 4.78 -3.90 -6.40
C GLY A 202 5.38 -5.25 -5.97
N VAL A 203 5.22 -6.29 -6.78
CA VAL A 203 5.71 -7.65 -6.49
C VAL A 203 7.19 -7.86 -6.83
N ASP A 204 7.83 -8.85 -6.19
CA ASP A 204 9.15 -9.34 -6.62
C ASP A 204 8.98 -10.28 -7.81
N THR A 205 9.28 -9.78 -9.01
CA THR A 205 9.15 -10.57 -10.24
C THR A 205 10.16 -11.71 -10.36
N SER A 206 11.19 -11.74 -9.52
CA SER A 206 12.22 -12.79 -9.52
C SER A 206 11.93 -13.90 -8.50
N ASP A 207 11.16 -13.58 -7.46
CA ASP A 207 10.79 -14.49 -6.37
C ASP A 207 9.39 -14.15 -5.87
N VAL A 208 8.36 -14.52 -6.63
CA VAL A 208 6.98 -14.05 -6.43
C VAL A 208 6.32 -14.63 -5.18
N ILE A 209 6.33 -15.96 -5.04
CA ILE A 209 5.62 -16.67 -3.97
C ILE A 209 6.58 -16.94 -2.82
N GLU A 210 6.28 -16.36 -1.65
CA GLU A 210 7.10 -16.55 -0.46
C GLU A 210 6.74 -17.84 0.28
N ALA A 211 5.44 -18.10 0.44
CA ALA A 211 4.93 -19.23 1.19
C ALA A 211 3.51 -19.58 0.75
N VAL A 212 3.17 -20.85 0.87
CA VAL A 212 1.82 -21.38 0.67
C VAL A 212 1.43 -22.14 1.93
N GLY A 213 0.23 -21.85 2.44
CA GLY A 213 -0.35 -22.49 3.62
C GLY A 213 -0.81 -23.91 3.32
N SER A 214 -1.05 -24.68 4.38
CA SER A 214 -1.69 -25.99 4.22
C SER A 214 -3.18 -25.83 3.95
N ASP A 215 -3.72 -26.76 3.19
CA ASP A 215 -5.16 -26.87 2.93
C ASP A 215 -5.92 -27.04 4.24
N VAL A 216 -6.99 -26.28 4.40
CA VAL A 216 -7.96 -26.44 5.47
C VAL A 216 -9.28 -26.83 4.82
N ILE A 217 -9.73 -28.05 5.12
CA ILE A 217 -10.92 -28.67 4.54
C ILE A 217 -11.82 -29.12 5.68
N ALA A 218 -13.06 -28.66 5.72
CA ALA A 218 -14.01 -29.01 6.77
C ALA A 218 -15.48 -28.80 6.36
N ASN A 219 -16.38 -29.55 7.01
CA ASN A 219 -17.81 -29.27 7.02
C ASN A 219 -18.13 -28.37 8.22
N THR A 220 -18.20 -27.07 8.01
CA THR A 220 -18.25 -26.08 9.09
C THR A 220 -18.93 -24.80 8.63
N GLN A 221 -19.46 -24.03 9.57
CA GLN A 221 -19.86 -22.65 9.32
C GLN A 221 -18.64 -21.71 9.36
N ASN A 222 -17.66 -22.02 10.20
CA ASN A 222 -16.47 -21.20 10.44
C ASN A 222 -15.24 -22.00 10.02
N LEU A 223 -14.61 -21.60 8.90
CA LEU A 223 -13.38 -22.20 8.41
C LEU A 223 -12.17 -21.41 8.91
N ASP A 224 -11.39 -22.03 9.80
CA ASP A 224 -10.16 -21.45 10.34
C ASP A 224 -8.96 -21.73 9.41
N ILE A 225 -8.80 -20.90 8.39
CA ILE A 225 -7.71 -21.01 7.41
C ILE A 225 -6.38 -20.68 8.08
N THR A 226 -5.52 -21.69 8.20
CA THR A 226 -4.28 -21.60 8.95
C THR A 226 -3.27 -20.68 8.25
N GLY A 227 -2.54 -19.90 9.05
CA GLY A 227 -1.57 -18.92 8.56
C GLY A 227 -0.31 -19.52 7.93
N VAL A 228 0.40 -18.66 7.20
CA VAL A 228 1.77 -18.88 6.72
C VAL A 228 2.77 -18.10 7.59
N THR A 229 4.05 -18.44 7.49
CA THR A 229 5.13 -17.65 8.11
C THR A 229 5.99 -17.03 7.03
N THR A 230 6.04 -15.70 6.98
CA THR A 230 6.94 -14.97 6.08
C THR A 230 8.31 -14.81 6.72
N SER A 231 9.34 -14.92 5.89
CA SER A 231 10.74 -14.62 6.20
C SER A 231 11.13 -13.19 5.82
N LYS A 232 10.35 -12.55 4.93
CA LYS A 232 10.52 -11.19 4.46
C LYS A 232 9.42 -10.30 5.02
N SER A 233 9.77 -9.03 5.18
CA SER A 233 8.82 -7.95 5.50
C SER A 233 8.15 -7.46 4.22
N ASN A 234 7.02 -6.77 4.41
CA ASN A 234 6.19 -6.18 3.36
C ASN A 234 5.56 -7.21 2.40
N SER A 235 5.23 -8.41 2.87
CA SER A 235 4.53 -9.39 2.05
C SER A 235 3.02 -9.14 2.02
N LEU A 236 2.38 -9.41 0.90
CA LEU A 236 0.92 -9.45 0.79
C LEU A 236 0.46 -10.88 1.04
N ILE A 237 -0.43 -11.09 2.02
CA ILE A 237 -1.03 -12.40 2.28
C ILE A 237 -2.43 -12.40 1.71
N LEU A 238 -2.76 -13.37 0.88
CA LEU A 238 -4.13 -13.65 0.46
C LEU A 238 -4.65 -14.87 1.23
N TYR A 239 -5.87 -14.79 1.75
CA TYR A 239 -6.64 -16.00 2.07
C TYR A 239 -7.60 -16.28 0.92
N LEU A 240 -7.87 -17.55 0.69
CA LEU A 240 -8.80 -18.04 -0.31
C LEU A 240 -9.73 -19.06 0.33
N GLN A 241 -11.01 -19.01 -0.03
CA GLN A 241 -12.01 -19.95 0.44
C GLN A 241 -13.00 -20.28 -0.68
N ALA A 242 -13.33 -21.57 -0.85
CA ALA A 242 -14.46 -22.04 -1.64
C ALA A 242 -15.43 -22.83 -0.75
N PHE A 243 -16.67 -22.91 -1.20
CA PHE A 243 -17.82 -23.46 -0.49
C PHE A 243 -18.62 -24.39 -1.41
N ASP A 244 -19.15 -25.47 -0.84
CA ASP A 244 -20.14 -26.37 -1.44
C ASP A 244 -21.47 -25.63 -1.62
N GLY A 245 -21.80 -25.27 -2.86
CA GLY A 245 -23.03 -24.55 -3.14
C GLY A 245 -22.97 -23.01 -3.03
N GLY A 246 -24.08 -22.36 -3.41
CA GLY A 246 -24.27 -20.91 -3.42
C GLY A 246 -25.29 -20.39 -2.39
N ASP A 247 -25.75 -21.25 -1.49
CA ASP A 247 -26.88 -21.04 -0.59
C ASP A 247 -26.52 -20.41 0.78
N GLU A 248 -25.26 -20.51 1.22
CA GLU A 248 -24.81 -19.91 2.50
C GLU A 248 -24.03 -18.58 2.38
N TYR A 249 -23.99 -18.03 1.16
CA TYR A 249 -23.52 -16.67 0.84
C TYR A 249 -24.40 -15.57 1.47
N PRO A 250 -23.85 -14.45 1.99
CA PRO A 250 -22.46 -14.00 1.90
C PRO A 250 -21.54 -14.55 3.00
N TYR A 251 -20.27 -14.23 2.89
CA TYR A 251 -19.20 -14.55 3.82
C TYR A 251 -18.84 -13.35 4.71
N SER A 252 -18.10 -13.64 5.77
CA SER A 252 -17.41 -12.63 6.56
C SER A 252 -16.07 -13.17 7.02
N VAL A 253 -15.04 -12.32 7.08
CA VAL A 253 -13.74 -12.71 7.65
C VAL A 253 -13.49 -12.05 9.00
N ALA A 254 -12.95 -12.85 9.92
CA ALA A 254 -12.38 -12.40 11.18
C ALA A 254 -10.97 -12.98 11.37
N GLY A 255 -10.23 -12.45 12.35
CA GLY A 255 -8.91 -12.96 12.70
C GLY A 255 -7.87 -11.86 12.84
N THR A 256 -6.61 -12.21 12.66
CA THR A 256 -5.43 -11.39 13.03
C THR A 256 -5.18 -10.14 12.16
N GLY A 257 -6.22 -9.53 11.57
CA GLY A 257 -6.13 -8.34 10.73
C GLY A 257 -6.32 -8.59 9.24
N PHE A 258 -7.02 -9.67 8.88
CA PHE A 258 -7.50 -9.88 7.52
C PHE A 258 -8.69 -8.97 7.21
N VAL A 259 -8.74 -8.53 5.95
CA VAL A 259 -9.84 -7.78 5.37
C VAL A 259 -10.38 -8.61 4.22
N GLU A 260 -11.68 -8.87 4.22
CA GLU A 260 -12.37 -9.47 3.08
C GLU A 260 -12.36 -8.48 1.93
N PHE A 261 -12.02 -8.96 0.74
CA PHE A 261 -11.87 -8.10 -0.41
C PHE A 261 -12.99 -8.29 -1.41
N ASP A 262 -13.32 -9.54 -1.73
CA ASP A 262 -14.43 -9.86 -2.61
C ASP A 262 -14.97 -11.27 -2.33
N GLU A 263 -16.21 -11.48 -2.73
CA GLU A 263 -16.94 -12.74 -2.64
C GLU A 263 -17.85 -12.90 -3.85
N TYR A 264 -18.01 -14.13 -4.33
CA TYR A 264 -18.78 -14.40 -5.54
C TYR A 264 -19.49 -15.74 -5.45
N ARG A 265 -20.63 -15.84 -6.14
CA ARG A 265 -21.35 -17.09 -6.37
C ARG A 265 -21.83 -17.17 -7.82
N SER A 266 -21.70 -18.34 -8.44
CA SER A 266 -22.13 -18.56 -9.82
C SER A 266 -23.66 -18.64 -9.96
N GLY A 267 -24.35 -18.97 -8.87
CA GLY A 267 -25.80 -18.98 -8.73
C GLY A 267 -26.20 -19.04 -7.25
N SER A 268 -27.47 -19.29 -6.97
CA SER A 268 -28.01 -19.30 -5.59
C SER A 268 -28.52 -20.66 -5.13
N SER A 269 -28.23 -21.72 -5.89
CA SER A 269 -28.64 -23.08 -5.58
C SER A 269 -27.49 -23.85 -4.93
N ASN A 270 -27.83 -24.97 -4.29
CA ASN A 270 -26.88 -25.86 -3.63
C ASN A 270 -25.94 -26.61 -4.58
N GLY A 271 -26.10 -26.47 -5.90
CA GLY A 271 -25.16 -27.05 -6.88
C GLY A 271 -24.40 -25.98 -7.65
N ASP A 272 -24.38 -24.74 -7.15
CA ASP A 272 -23.65 -23.63 -7.75
C ASP A 272 -22.40 -23.36 -6.92
N ALA A 273 -21.26 -23.04 -7.51
CA ALA A 273 -20.08 -22.71 -6.71
C ALA A 273 -20.14 -21.31 -6.06
N SER A 274 -19.56 -21.18 -4.87
CA SER A 274 -19.26 -19.88 -4.28
C SER A 274 -17.93 -19.84 -3.53
N ALA A 275 -17.40 -18.65 -3.36
CA ALA A 275 -16.08 -18.44 -2.77
C ALA A 275 -15.94 -17.01 -2.21
N SER A 276 -14.90 -16.83 -1.40
CA SER A 276 -14.41 -15.53 -0.98
C SER A 276 -12.89 -15.47 -0.98
N PHE A 277 -12.34 -14.26 -1.12
CA PHE A 277 -10.94 -14.01 -0.83
C PHE A 277 -10.76 -12.67 -0.15
N GLY A 278 -9.62 -12.55 0.52
CA GLY A 278 -9.23 -11.29 1.13
C GLY A 278 -7.77 -11.29 1.44
N TYR A 279 -7.32 -10.25 2.14
CA TYR A 279 -5.89 -10.00 2.28
C TYR A 279 -5.50 -9.48 3.65
N ARG A 280 -4.21 -9.60 3.92
CA ARG A 280 -3.53 -8.96 5.04
C ARG A 280 -2.16 -8.48 4.60
N ASN A 281 -1.82 -7.27 5.02
CA ASN A 281 -0.50 -6.70 4.82
C ASN A 281 0.45 -7.13 5.94
N MET A 282 1.55 -7.79 5.59
CA MET A 282 2.61 -8.20 6.54
C MET A 282 3.77 -7.21 6.49
N VAL A 283 3.66 -6.12 7.25
CA VAL A 283 4.70 -5.07 7.33
C VAL A 283 6.02 -5.58 7.94
N SER A 284 5.97 -6.66 8.72
CA SER A 284 7.14 -7.33 9.28
C SER A 284 7.07 -8.83 9.03
N ALA A 285 8.21 -9.46 8.79
CA ALA A 285 8.32 -10.92 8.69
C ALA A 285 7.72 -11.61 9.93
N GLY A 286 7.00 -12.70 9.73
CA GLY A 286 6.43 -13.50 10.82
C GLY A 286 5.18 -14.26 10.42
N ALA A 287 4.44 -14.75 11.42
CA ALA A 287 3.20 -15.48 11.20
C ALA A 287 2.07 -14.53 10.75
N SER A 288 1.41 -14.85 9.64
CA SER A 288 0.23 -14.15 9.15
C SER A 288 -1.02 -14.40 9.99
N GLY A 289 -0.99 -15.40 10.87
CA GLY A 289 -2.11 -15.82 11.71
C GLY A 289 -3.28 -16.40 10.92
N THR A 290 -4.33 -16.79 11.64
CA THR A 290 -5.52 -17.43 11.07
C THR A 290 -6.47 -16.39 10.49
N ALA A 291 -7.04 -16.71 9.33
CA ALA A 291 -8.23 -16.07 8.78
C ALA A 291 -9.42 -17.00 9.02
N THR A 292 -10.40 -16.55 9.79
CA THR A 292 -11.63 -17.31 10.04
C THR A 292 -12.71 -16.79 9.10
N VAL A 293 -13.08 -17.59 8.10
CA VAL A 293 -14.17 -17.28 7.16
C VAL A 293 -15.46 -17.89 7.69
N THR A 294 -16.51 -17.08 7.81
CA THR A 294 -17.80 -17.48 8.35
C THR A 294 -18.88 -17.35 7.28
N ALA A 295 -19.52 -18.47 6.94
CA ALA A 295 -20.69 -18.51 6.06
C ALA A 295 -21.95 -18.03 6.80
N SER A 296 -22.81 -17.26 6.12
CA SER A 296 -23.92 -16.56 6.77
C SER A 296 -25.09 -17.46 7.19
N GLY A 297 -25.42 -18.49 6.42
CA GLY A 297 -26.65 -19.23 6.64
C GLY A 297 -26.49 -20.63 7.25
N GLY A 298 -25.27 -21.18 7.35
CA GLY A 298 -25.09 -22.50 7.93
C GLY A 298 -23.69 -23.10 7.82
N SER A 299 -23.63 -24.40 8.10
CA SER A 299 -22.42 -25.21 7.93
C SER A 299 -22.57 -26.06 6.68
N ASP A 300 -21.57 -26.02 5.81
CA ASP A 300 -21.42 -26.97 4.71
C ASP A 300 -19.93 -27.22 4.41
N GLY A 301 -19.65 -27.95 3.33
CA GLY A 301 -18.31 -28.18 2.81
C GLY A 301 -17.58 -26.88 2.50
N GLN A 302 -16.39 -26.70 3.08
CA GLN A 302 -15.51 -25.57 2.78
C GLN A 302 -14.07 -26.01 2.63
N VAL A 303 -13.34 -25.30 1.77
CA VAL A 303 -11.90 -25.44 1.61
C VAL A 303 -11.22 -24.07 1.54
N GLY A 304 -10.00 -23.95 2.06
CA GLY A 304 -9.21 -22.74 1.93
C GLY A 304 -7.76 -22.89 2.32
N PHE A 305 -6.94 -21.92 1.92
CA PHE A 305 -5.52 -21.81 2.27
C PHE A 305 -5.08 -20.34 2.19
N GLN A 306 -3.85 -20.06 2.62
CA GLN A 306 -3.22 -18.74 2.46
C GLN A 306 -2.03 -18.79 1.50
N VAL A 307 -1.77 -17.68 0.81
CA VAL A 307 -0.58 -17.49 -0.04
C VAL A 307 0.10 -16.18 0.32
N ALA A 308 1.41 -16.22 0.55
CA ALA A 308 2.24 -15.03 0.75
C ALA A 308 2.94 -14.64 -0.55
N ILE A 309 2.82 -13.37 -0.93
CA ILE A 309 3.42 -12.77 -2.12
C ILE A 309 4.50 -11.79 -1.68
N ASN A 310 5.71 -11.96 -2.19
CA ASN A 310 6.84 -11.10 -1.89
C ASN A 310 6.68 -9.71 -2.52
N SER A 311 7.07 -8.68 -1.76
CA SER A 311 7.30 -7.33 -2.29
C SER A 311 8.55 -7.30 -3.16
N GLY A 312 8.50 -6.56 -4.27
CA GLY A 312 9.65 -6.27 -5.14
C GLY A 312 10.68 -5.34 -4.52
N GLY A 313 10.47 -4.97 -3.24
CA GLY A 313 11.31 -4.11 -2.40
C GLY A 313 12.71 -4.66 -2.11
N ASN A 314 13.50 -4.93 -3.15
CA ASN A 314 14.96 -5.13 -3.06
C ASN A 314 15.72 -3.86 -2.66
N GLY A 315 15.03 -2.78 -2.26
CA GLY A 315 15.62 -1.75 -1.44
C GLY A 315 15.54 -2.17 0.02
N ASN A 316 16.66 -2.25 0.72
CA ASN A 316 16.69 -2.25 2.18
C ASN A 316 15.65 -1.24 2.73
N PRO A 317 14.81 -1.54 3.73
CA PRO A 317 13.97 -0.53 4.41
C PRO A 317 14.77 0.70 4.89
N ASP A 318 16.09 0.60 5.03
CA ASP A 318 16.97 1.74 5.32
C ASP A 318 17.47 2.49 4.07
N SER A 319 16.97 2.17 2.87
CA SER A 319 17.41 2.72 1.60
C SER A 319 16.28 3.50 0.92
N ASN A 320 16.13 4.76 1.32
CA ASN A 320 15.32 5.73 0.59
C ASN A 320 16.00 6.04 -0.76
N TYR A 321 15.63 5.30 -1.80
CA TYR A 321 16.03 5.65 -3.16
C TYR A 321 15.18 6.82 -3.65
N LEU A 322 15.83 7.93 -4.00
CA LEU A 322 15.22 8.95 -4.84
C LEU A 322 15.32 8.47 -6.29
N ARG A 323 14.20 8.02 -6.87
CA ARG A 323 14.12 7.72 -8.30
C ARG A 323 13.49 8.91 -9.03
N ALA A 324 14.27 9.57 -9.89
CA ALA A 324 13.78 10.58 -10.81
C ALA A 324 13.45 9.92 -12.16
N THR A 325 12.20 10.01 -12.60
CA THR A 325 11.72 9.55 -13.92
C THR A 325 11.26 10.75 -14.75
N ASP A 326 10.89 10.51 -16.01
CA ASP A 326 10.25 11.51 -16.88
C ASP A 326 11.11 12.73 -17.21
N PHE A 327 12.43 12.52 -17.33
CA PHE A 327 13.29 13.49 -17.98
C PHE A 327 12.89 13.63 -19.46
N ASP A 328 12.26 14.74 -19.80
CA ASP A 328 11.94 15.07 -21.19
C ASP A 328 13.20 15.59 -21.90
N PHE A 329 13.84 14.72 -22.68
CA PHE A 329 14.97 15.07 -23.53
C PHE A 329 14.55 15.48 -24.95
N SER A 330 13.25 15.61 -25.25
CA SER A 330 12.77 15.95 -26.61
C SER A 330 13.24 17.31 -27.11
N ALA A 331 13.63 18.21 -26.19
CA ALA A 331 14.23 19.51 -26.50
C ALA A 331 15.74 19.43 -26.77
N ILE A 332 16.41 18.30 -26.48
CA ILE A 332 17.83 18.10 -26.76
C ILE A 332 17.95 17.61 -28.22
N PRO A 333 18.76 18.29 -29.07
CA PRO A 333 18.97 17.84 -30.45
C PRO A 333 19.53 16.42 -30.51
N ASP A 334 19.08 15.62 -31.48
CA ASP A 334 19.43 14.19 -31.66
C ASP A 334 20.95 13.88 -31.68
N ASN A 335 21.78 14.90 -31.91
CA ASN A 335 23.25 14.77 -32.04
C ASN A 335 24.01 15.42 -30.88
N ALA A 336 23.32 15.94 -29.86
CA ALA A 336 23.97 16.57 -28.73
C ALA A 336 24.62 15.51 -27.84
N LEU A 337 25.89 15.73 -27.49
CA LEU A 337 26.57 14.93 -26.48
C LEU A 337 26.16 15.44 -25.10
N ILE A 338 25.51 14.58 -24.31
CA ILE A 338 25.21 14.87 -22.91
C ILE A 338 26.43 14.46 -22.09
N ASP A 339 27.20 15.45 -21.63
CA ASP A 339 28.43 15.26 -20.84
C ASP A 339 28.15 14.96 -19.35
N GLY A 340 26.87 14.94 -18.97
CA GLY A 340 26.41 14.59 -17.62
C GLY A 340 25.01 15.13 -17.34
N ILE A 341 24.42 14.65 -16.25
CA ILE A 341 23.17 15.18 -15.68
C ILE A 341 23.50 15.57 -14.24
N THR A 342 23.32 16.85 -13.90
CA THR A 342 23.42 17.33 -12.53
C THR A 342 22.02 17.36 -11.93
N VAL A 343 21.84 16.65 -10.81
CA VAL A 343 20.62 16.73 -10.00
C VAL A 343 20.96 17.54 -8.76
N GLU A 344 20.43 18.75 -8.66
CA GLU A 344 20.57 19.60 -7.49
C GLU A 344 19.35 19.39 -6.58
N VAL A 345 19.60 18.97 -5.34
CA VAL A 345 18.57 18.82 -4.32
C VAL A 345 18.85 19.86 -3.24
N ASP A 346 17.90 20.76 -3.01
CA ASP A 346 18.03 21.75 -1.96
C ASP A 346 18.06 21.08 -0.59
N ARG A 347 19.12 21.37 0.17
CA ARG A 347 19.29 20.87 1.55
C ARG A 347 18.23 21.41 2.51
N TYR A 348 17.59 22.52 2.15
CA TYR A 348 16.58 23.19 2.95
C TYR A 348 15.44 23.60 2.03
N ALA A 349 14.25 23.06 2.26
CA ALA A 349 13.06 23.67 1.71
C ALA A 349 12.86 25.02 2.45
N SER A 350 12.91 26.10 1.69
CA SER A 350 12.84 27.49 2.18
C SER A 350 11.43 27.91 2.64
N ILE A 351 10.53 26.94 2.78
CA ILE A 351 9.13 27.11 3.18
C ILE A 351 8.92 26.51 4.57
N SER A 352 8.25 27.27 5.44
CA SER A 352 8.06 27.03 6.87
C SER A 352 7.27 25.76 7.23
N SER A 353 6.94 24.92 6.26
CA SER A 353 6.14 23.71 6.42
C SER A 353 6.84 22.45 5.88
N SER A 354 8.12 22.50 5.55
CA SER A 354 8.85 21.32 5.08
C SER A 354 9.41 20.49 6.23
N VAL A 355 9.19 19.17 6.18
CA VAL A 355 9.85 18.20 7.05
C VAL A 355 11.27 17.97 6.53
N SER A 356 12.28 18.20 7.36
CA SER A 356 13.69 17.91 7.05
C SER A 356 14.07 16.53 7.59
N ASP A 357 14.59 15.65 6.73
CA ASP A 357 15.23 14.40 7.17
C ASP A 357 16.71 14.37 6.76
N TYR A 358 17.55 13.81 7.63
CA TYR A 358 18.98 14.06 7.67
C TYR A 358 19.77 13.25 6.63
N SER A 359 20.13 13.96 5.55
CA SER A 359 21.15 13.64 4.53
C SER A 359 20.80 12.57 3.47
N ILE A 360 21.19 12.88 2.23
CA ILE A 360 21.17 11.98 1.07
C ILE A 360 22.64 11.62 0.77
N GLN A 361 22.95 10.33 0.69
CA GLN A 361 24.27 9.83 0.26
C GLN A 361 24.17 9.22 -1.13
N LEU A 362 25.05 9.64 -2.05
CA LEU A 362 25.20 9.00 -3.35
C LEU A 362 26.18 7.82 -3.20
N ARG A 363 25.82 6.65 -3.73
CA ARG A 363 26.67 5.45 -3.76
C ARG A 363 27.08 5.12 -5.20
N ASP A 364 28.35 4.78 -5.39
CA ASP A 364 28.81 4.06 -6.59
C ASP A 364 29.12 2.59 -6.24
N SER A 365 29.53 1.80 -7.24
CA SER A 365 29.91 0.39 -7.07
C SER A 365 31.10 0.18 -6.11
N GLY A 366 31.81 1.24 -5.73
CA GLY A 366 32.89 1.27 -4.75
C GLY A 366 32.50 1.80 -3.37
N GLY A 367 31.20 2.03 -3.10
CA GLY A 367 30.67 2.43 -1.80
C GLY A 367 30.15 3.89 -1.73
N PRO A 368 29.79 4.37 -0.53
CA PRO A 368 29.30 5.73 -0.33
C PRO A 368 30.36 6.77 -0.73
N LYS A 369 29.94 7.81 -1.46
CA LYS A 369 30.76 8.97 -1.79
C LYS A 369 30.10 10.22 -1.20
N GLY A 370 30.86 10.94 -0.39
CA GLY A 370 30.45 12.22 0.22
C GLY A 370 30.18 12.11 1.72
N SER A 371 30.83 13.00 2.47
CA SER A 371 30.64 13.27 3.90
C SER A 371 29.68 14.43 4.13
#